data_AF-A0A8T5KUL6-F1
#
_entry.id   AF-A0A8T5KUL6-F1
#
_cell.length_a   1.000
_cell.length_b   1.000
_cell.length_c   1.000
_cell.angle_alpha   90.00
_cell.angle_beta   90.00
_cell.angle_gamma   90.00
#
_symmetry.space_group_name_H-M   'P 1'
#
loop_
_entity.id
_entity.type
_entity.pdbx_description
1 polymer ?
#
loop_
_entity_poly.entity_id
_entity_poly.type
_entity_poly.pdbx_seq_one_letter_code
_entity_poly.pdbx_strand_id
1 'polypeptide(L)'
;MKPTIIYTKQPIQTEEPKLDRTLLKKKGSSKTFGGWLVSSYQNARKDKNFLTAQFIEEIHKKYQTFQTSEKFKAKQWRGKSGVSYLTYPDYVVAERYRRSDIGGEPKKVSLNLLKEEINRVIWSINKLNEDKDKEKEMIETSQIAELVYSKGWKQVFSTRKQHILLVEILNYLEFRQDIHYSRRGKIKVLGQKKISDF
;
A
#
# COMPACT_ATOMS: atom_id res chain seq x y z
N MET A 1 -64.37 5.34 -30.39
CA MET A 1 -64.40 4.71 -29.05
C MET A 1 -62.97 4.59 -28.55
N LYS A 2 -62.64 5.16 -27.38
CA LYS A 2 -61.28 5.09 -26.81
C LYS A 2 -61.15 3.83 -25.94
N PRO A 3 -60.06 3.05 -26.04
CA PRO A 3 -59.90 1.85 -25.23
C PRO A 3 -59.56 2.23 -23.78
N THR A 4 -60.31 1.68 -22.83
CA THR A 4 -60.05 1.78 -21.40
C THR A 4 -59.00 0.74 -21.02
N ILE A 5 -57.81 1.18 -20.62
CA ILE A 5 -56.75 0.29 -20.10
C ILE A 5 -57.02 0.06 -18.61
N ILE A 6 -57.40 -1.17 -18.27
CA ILE A 6 -57.59 -1.59 -16.88
C ILE A 6 -56.25 -2.11 -16.36
N TYR A 7 -55.62 -1.39 -15.44
CA TYR A 7 -54.41 -1.83 -14.76
C TYR A 7 -54.79 -2.75 -13.60
N THR A 8 -54.64 -4.06 -13.79
CA THR A 8 -54.65 -5.04 -12.69
C THR A 8 -53.35 -4.93 -11.92
N LYS A 9 -53.40 -4.32 -10.73
CA LYS A 9 -52.31 -4.42 -9.75
C LYS A 9 -52.21 -5.87 -9.31
N GLN A 10 -51.23 -6.61 -9.82
CA GLN A 10 -50.85 -7.87 -9.19
C GLN A 10 -50.21 -7.56 -7.83
N PRO A 11 -50.65 -8.20 -6.73
CA PRO A 11 -49.97 -8.06 -5.46
C PRO A 11 -48.58 -8.69 -5.61
N ILE A 12 -47.54 -7.87 -5.45
CA ILE A 12 -46.16 -8.34 -5.28
C ILE A 12 -46.16 -9.15 -3.99
N GLN A 13 -46.14 -10.48 -4.11
CA GLN A 13 -45.88 -11.36 -2.98
C GLN A 13 -44.42 -11.12 -2.58
N THR A 14 -44.20 -10.27 -1.58
CA THR A 14 -42.92 -10.17 -0.89
C THR A 14 -42.72 -11.45 -0.10
N GLU A 15 -42.07 -12.44 -0.71
CA GLU A 15 -41.47 -13.54 0.03
C GLU A 15 -40.52 -12.94 1.08
N GLU A 16 -40.73 -13.29 2.34
CA GLU A 16 -39.86 -12.82 3.42
C GLU A 16 -38.42 -13.26 3.12
N PRO A 17 -37.47 -12.32 2.96
CA PRO A 17 -36.09 -12.69 2.77
C PRO A 17 -35.66 -13.51 3.98
N LYS A 18 -35.16 -14.74 3.74
CA LYS A 18 -34.63 -15.63 4.79
C LYS A 18 -33.39 -14.98 5.41
N LEU A 19 -33.63 -14.15 6.41
CA LEU A 19 -32.61 -13.41 7.16
C LEU A 19 -31.85 -14.35 8.10
N ASP A 20 -30.54 -14.17 8.18
CA ASP A 20 -29.67 -14.99 9.02
C ASP A 20 -29.95 -14.73 10.52
N ARG A 21 -30.27 -15.79 11.25
CA ARG A 21 -30.56 -15.76 12.70
C ARG A 21 -29.30 -15.67 13.56
N THR A 22 -28.11 -15.82 12.98
CA THR A 22 -26.84 -15.80 13.73
C THR A 22 -26.56 -14.46 14.39
N LEU A 23 -26.98 -13.33 13.80
CA LEU A 23 -26.79 -11.98 14.35
C LEU A 23 -27.69 -11.68 15.56
N LEU A 24 -28.80 -12.40 15.72
CA LEU A 24 -29.70 -12.25 16.87
C LEU A 24 -29.08 -12.80 18.17
N LYS A 25 -28.15 -13.75 18.06
CA LYS A 25 -27.48 -14.37 19.21
C LYS A 25 -26.29 -13.55 19.73
N LYS A 26 -25.85 -12.52 19.00
CA LYS A 26 -24.70 -11.69 19.36
C LYS A 26 -25.13 -10.51 20.23
N LYS A 27 -24.36 -10.22 21.28
CA LYS A 27 -24.60 -9.05 22.14
C LYS A 27 -24.18 -7.78 21.37
N GLY A 28 -25.13 -6.92 21.04
CA GLY A 28 -24.86 -5.60 20.45
C GLY A 28 -24.10 -4.70 21.42
N SER A 29 -23.26 -3.82 20.89
CA SER A 29 -22.54 -2.79 21.66
C SER A 29 -22.34 -1.56 20.77
N SER A 30 -22.76 -0.38 21.22
CA SER A 30 -22.61 0.87 20.46
C SER A 30 -21.17 1.37 20.37
N LYS A 31 -20.25 0.76 21.13
CA LYS A 31 -18.84 1.21 21.23
C LYS A 31 -18.00 0.86 20.00
N THR A 32 -18.45 -0.06 19.15
CA THR A 32 -17.74 -0.44 17.92
C THR A 32 -18.72 -0.46 16.75
N PHE A 33 -18.24 -0.12 15.54
CA PHE A 33 -19.10 -0.10 14.35
C PHE A 33 -19.77 -1.45 14.08
N GLY A 34 -19.04 -2.57 14.24
CA GLY A 34 -19.62 -3.91 14.15
C GLY A 34 -20.69 -4.19 15.21
N GLY A 35 -20.49 -3.72 16.45
CA GLY A 35 -21.50 -3.84 17.50
C GLY A 35 -22.71 -2.93 17.28
N TRP A 36 -22.51 -1.76 16.67
CA TRP A 36 -23.57 -0.85 16.25
C TRP A 36 -24.42 -1.48 15.13
N LEU A 37 -23.80 -2.15 14.16
CA LEU A 37 -24.53 -2.89 13.11
C LEU A 37 -25.39 -4.01 13.70
N VAL A 38 -24.86 -4.78 14.65
CA VAL A 38 -25.63 -5.84 15.34
C VAL A 38 -26.81 -5.26 16.12
N SER A 39 -26.60 -4.16 16.85
CA SER A 39 -27.68 -3.51 17.61
C SER A 39 -28.73 -2.90 16.69
N SER A 40 -28.31 -2.28 15.59
CA SER A 40 -29.21 -1.64 14.62
C SER A 40 -30.04 -2.68 13.87
N TYR A 41 -29.45 -3.83 13.53
CA TYR A 41 -30.17 -4.98 12.96
C TYR A 41 -31.24 -5.51 13.93
N GLN A 42 -30.89 -5.66 15.21
CA GLN A 42 -31.84 -6.12 16.23
C GLN A 42 -33.00 -5.14 16.44
N ASN A 43 -32.73 -3.83 16.43
CA ASN A 43 -33.76 -2.80 16.55
C ASN A 43 -34.67 -2.78 15.31
N ALA A 44 -34.10 -2.79 14.10
CA ALA A 44 -34.88 -2.84 12.86
C ALA A 44 -35.80 -4.08 12.80
N ARG A 45 -35.36 -5.22 13.34
CA ARG A 45 -36.19 -6.43 13.47
C ARG A 45 -37.31 -6.27 14.51
N LYS A 46 -37.04 -5.67 15.67
CA LYS A 46 -38.07 -5.37 16.69
C LYS A 46 -39.14 -4.43 16.14
N ASP A 47 -38.73 -3.44 15.36
CA ASP A 47 -39.61 -2.47 14.72
C ASP A 47 -40.29 -3.02 13.45
N LYS A 48 -40.11 -4.31 13.15
CA LYS A 48 -40.65 -5.02 11.97
C LYS A 48 -40.28 -4.36 10.63
N ASN A 49 -39.18 -3.60 10.59
CA ASN A 49 -38.66 -2.98 9.38
C ASN A 49 -37.68 -3.93 8.68
N PHE A 50 -38.23 -4.89 7.93
CA PHE A 50 -37.48 -5.98 7.32
C PHE A 50 -36.49 -5.52 6.23
N LEU A 51 -36.83 -4.48 5.47
CA LEU A 51 -35.94 -3.89 4.45
C LEU A 51 -34.67 -3.31 5.09
N THR A 52 -34.86 -2.58 6.19
CA THR A 52 -33.74 -2.01 6.95
C THR A 52 -32.89 -3.11 7.59
N ALA A 53 -33.53 -4.16 8.12
CA ALA A 53 -32.82 -5.31 8.66
C ALA A 53 -31.96 -6.01 7.59
N GLN A 54 -32.50 -6.22 6.38
CA GLN A 54 -31.79 -6.84 5.28
C GLN A 54 -30.60 -5.97 4.81
N PHE A 55 -30.79 -4.66 4.71
CA PHE A 55 -29.73 -3.73 4.36
C PHE A 55 -28.57 -3.75 5.38
N ILE A 56 -28.91 -3.73 6.67
CA ILE A 56 -27.90 -3.79 7.74
C ILE A 56 -27.17 -5.14 7.75
N GLU A 57 -27.87 -6.24 7.45
CA GLU A 57 -27.25 -7.57 7.30
C GLU A 57 -26.20 -7.58 6.19
N GLU A 58 -26.51 -7.02 5.02
CA GLU A 58 -25.58 -6.91 3.89
C GLU A 58 -24.38 -6.02 4.20
N ILE A 59 -24.59 -4.89 4.89
CA ILE A 59 -23.50 -4.05 5.39
C ILE A 59 -22.63 -4.84 6.36
N HIS A 60 -23.24 -5.59 7.27
CA HIS A 60 -22.50 -6.39 8.25
C HIS A 60 -21.68 -7.49 7.56
N LYS A 61 -22.21 -8.18 6.54
CA LYS A 61 -21.46 -9.15 5.74
C LYS A 61 -20.25 -8.51 5.06
N LYS A 62 -20.44 -7.36 4.39
CA LYS A 62 -19.33 -6.60 3.78
C LYS A 62 -18.30 -6.16 4.83
N TYR A 63 -18.76 -5.64 5.97
CA TYR A 63 -17.89 -5.25 7.07
C TYR A 63 -17.05 -6.42 7.61
N GLN A 64 -17.64 -7.62 7.72
CA GLN A 64 -16.89 -8.83 8.10
C GLN A 64 -15.84 -9.18 7.04
N THR A 65 -16.17 -9.09 5.75
CA THR A 65 -15.16 -9.32 4.68
C THR A 65 -14.00 -8.33 4.75
N PHE A 66 -14.27 -7.07 5.09
CA PHE A 66 -13.23 -6.04 5.36
C PHE A 66 -12.47 -6.24 6.67
N GLN A 67 -13.03 -6.95 7.66
CA GLN A 67 -12.31 -7.30 8.89
C GLN A 67 -11.49 -8.60 8.77
N THR A 68 -11.87 -9.51 7.86
CA THR A 68 -11.14 -10.75 7.58
C THR A 68 -9.98 -10.56 6.62
N SER A 69 -9.91 -9.47 5.85
CA SER A 69 -8.63 -9.00 5.32
C SER A 69 -7.72 -8.67 6.51
N GLU A 70 -6.68 -9.50 6.67
CA GLU A 70 -5.79 -9.62 7.83
C GLU A 70 -5.93 -8.57 8.94
N LYS A 71 -6.25 -9.02 10.15
CA LYS A 71 -6.14 -8.19 11.36
C LYS A 71 -4.73 -7.60 11.43
N PHE A 72 -4.65 -6.31 11.15
CA PHE A 72 -3.44 -5.53 11.32
C PHE A 72 -2.97 -5.62 12.78
N LYS A 73 -1.99 -6.49 13.06
CA LYS A 73 -1.39 -6.65 14.40
C LYS A 73 -0.43 -5.49 14.66
N ALA A 74 -0.98 -4.36 15.13
CA ALA A 74 -0.22 -3.15 15.47
C ALA A 74 0.85 -3.32 16.57
N LYS A 75 0.88 -4.45 17.29
CA LYS A 75 1.76 -4.69 18.45
C LYS A 75 3.20 -5.11 18.12
N GLN A 76 3.57 -5.21 16.84
CA GLN A 76 4.95 -5.47 16.43
C GLN A 76 5.48 -4.48 15.37
N TRP A 77 4.92 -3.26 15.27
CA TRP A 77 5.51 -2.23 14.43
C TRP A 77 6.71 -1.53 15.11
N ARG A 78 7.71 -2.34 15.48
CA ARG A 78 9.11 -1.90 15.67
C ARG A 78 9.92 -2.07 14.37
N GLY A 79 9.24 -2.30 13.24
CA GLY A 79 9.83 -2.44 11.92
C GLY A 79 9.61 -1.22 11.03
N LYS A 80 10.52 -1.00 10.08
CA LYS A 80 10.30 -0.09 8.95
C LYS A 80 8.98 -0.49 8.27
N SER A 81 8.09 0.47 8.01
CA SER A 81 6.96 0.21 7.13
C SER A 81 7.45 -0.25 5.75
N GLY A 82 6.60 -0.94 5.00
CA GLY A 82 6.79 -1.00 3.54
C GLY A 82 6.94 0.41 2.98
N VAL A 83 7.77 0.55 1.95
CA VAL A 83 7.89 1.79 1.19
C VAL A 83 6.94 1.66 -0.01
N SER A 84 6.08 2.65 -0.21
CA SER A 84 5.26 2.76 -1.42
C SER A 84 5.82 3.86 -2.31
N TYR A 85 5.76 3.65 -3.62
CA TYR A 85 6.24 4.62 -4.60
C TYR A 85 5.09 5.14 -5.45
N LEU A 86 5.00 6.46 -5.59
CA LEU A 86 4.06 7.14 -6.47
C LEU A 86 4.86 7.84 -7.57
N THR A 87 4.65 7.45 -8.82
CA THR A 87 5.36 8.01 -9.98
C THR A 87 4.59 9.21 -10.53
N TYR A 88 5.28 10.34 -10.70
CA TYR A 88 4.81 11.55 -11.36
C TYR A 88 5.67 11.82 -12.62
N PRO A 89 5.27 12.75 -13.50
CA PRO A 89 6.02 13.04 -14.73
C PRO A 89 7.49 13.39 -14.50
N ASP A 90 7.81 14.15 -13.45
CA ASP A 90 9.16 14.69 -13.21
C ASP A 90 9.88 14.05 -12.01
N TYR A 91 9.15 13.37 -11.13
CA TYR A 91 9.68 12.83 -9.88
C TYR A 91 8.90 11.60 -9.39
N VAL A 92 9.49 10.90 -8.43
CA VAL A 92 8.88 9.77 -7.74
C VAL A 92 8.81 10.07 -6.25
N VAL A 93 7.68 9.82 -5.62
CA VAL A 93 7.51 10.00 -4.17
C VAL A 93 7.65 8.66 -3.48
N ALA A 94 8.68 8.53 -2.65
CA ALA A 94 8.85 7.41 -1.73
C ALA A 94 8.13 7.71 -0.41
N GLU A 95 7.04 7.00 -0.14
CA GLU A 95 6.21 7.19 1.05
C GLU A 95 6.42 6.05 2.04
N ARG A 96 6.51 6.41 3.33
CA ARG A 96 6.67 5.46 4.42
C ARG A 96 6.03 5.97 5.70
N TYR A 97 5.58 5.03 6.52
CA TYR A 97 5.02 5.32 7.83
C TYR A 97 6.07 5.06 8.89
N ARG A 98 6.42 6.11 9.65
CA ARG A 98 7.38 6.01 10.76
C ARG A 98 6.69 6.42 12.05
N ARG A 99 6.92 5.66 13.12
CA ARG A 99 6.64 6.12 14.49
C ARG A 99 7.87 6.88 14.97
N SER A 100 7.68 8.13 15.38
CA SER A 100 8.75 8.93 16.01
C SER A 100 9.04 8.42 17.42
N ASP A 101 8.00 8.00 18.14
CA ASP A 101 8.06 7.71 19.58
C ASP A 101 7.40 6.37 19.94
N ILE A 102 7.82 5.78 21.06
CA ILE A 102 7.20 4.56 21.60
C ILE A 102 5.77 4.88 22.02
N GLY A 103 4.80 4.32 21.30
CA GLY A 103 3.36 4.54 21.56
C GLY A 103 2.72 5.66 20.72
N GLY A 104 3.52 6.42 19.95
CA GLY A 104 3.01 7.43 19.04
C GLY A 104 2.31 6.84 17.82
N GLU A 105 1.38 7.60 17.25
CA GLU A 105 0.73 7.25 15.99
C GLU A 105 1.75 7.29 14.83
N PRO A 106 1.67 6.34 13.88
CA PRO A 106 2.56 6.34 12.71
C PRO A 106 2.31 7.58 11.85
N LYS A 107 3.36 8.36 11.61
CA LYS A 107 3.32 9.53 10.72
C LYS A 107 3.80 9.15 9.33
N LYS A 108 3.11 9.69 8.32
CA LYS A 108 3.52 9.58 6.92
C LYS A 108 4.73 10.49 6.67
N VAL A 109 5.79 9.93 6.10
CA VAL A 109 7.00 10.62 5.68
C VAL A 109 7.17 10.36 4.19
N SER A 110 7.24 11.43 3.40
CA SER A 110 7.50 11.39 1.96
C SER A 110 8.91 11.89 1.66
N LEU A 111 9.51 11.34 0.61
CA LEU A 111 10.73 11.86 -0.01
C LEU A 111 10.52 11.92 -1.51
N ASN A 112 10.78 13.06 -2.12
CA ASN A 112 10.74 13.22 -3.56
C ASN A 112 12.10 12.85 -4.15
N LEU A 113 12.09 11.99 -5.17
CA LEU A 113 13.24 11.57 -5.96
C LEU A 113 13.07 12.16 -7.35
N LEU A 114 13.90 13.12 -7.75
CA LEU A 114 13.80 13.71 -9.09
C LEU A 114 14.25 12.69 -10.14
N LYS A 115 13.59 12.64 -11.30
CA LYS A 115 14.00 11.74 -12.39
C LYS A 115 15.43 11.98 -12.83
N GLU A 116 15.87 13.24 -12.86
CA GLU A 116 17.26 13.58 -13.17
C GLU A 116 18.26 12.92 -12.20
N GLU A 117 17.95 12.91 -10.91
CA GLU A 117 18.80 12.26 -9.89
C GLU A 117 18.79 10.74 -10.07
N ILE A 118 17.64 10.16 -10.39
CA ILE A 118 17.52 8.73 -10.66
C ILE A 118 18.31 8.34 -11.91
N ASN A 119 18.20 9.12 -13.00
CA ASN A 119 18.92 8.88 -14.25
C ASN A 119 20.45 8.99 -14.05
N ARG A 120 20.95 9.89 -13.21
CA ARG A 120 22.38 9.94 -12.85
C ARG A 120 22.85 8.67 -12.15
N VAL A 121 22.01 8.12 -11.27
CA VAL A 121 22.30 6.83 -10.60
C VAL A 121 22.26 5.68 -11.61
N ILE A 122 21.23 5.61 -12.46
CA ILE A 122 21.11 4.60 -13.52
C ILE A 122 22.33 4.62 -14.45
N TRP A 123 22.73 5.80 -14.92
CA TRP A 123 23.92 5.97 -15.74
C TRP A 123 25.18 5.45 -15.05
N SER A 124 25.35 5.78 -13.76
CA SER A 124 26.52 5.33 -12.98
C SER A 124 26.53 3.80 -12.80
N ILE A 125 25.37 3.19 -12.60
CA ILE A 125 25.22 1.73 -12.52
C ILE A 125 25.56 1.09 -13.86
N ASN A 126 24.98 1.58 -14.95
CA ASN A 126 25.21 1.04 -16.29
C ASN A 126 26.69 1.12 -16.66
N LYS A 127 27.34 2.26 -16.41
CA LYS A 127 28.78 2.43 -16.63
C LYS A 127 29.62 1.41 -15.86
N LEU A 128 29.37 1.26 -14.56
CA LEU A 128 30.09 0.29 -13.72
C LEU A 128 29.79 -1.16 -14.08
N ASN A 129 28.62 -1.43 -14.65
CA ASN A 129 28.23 -2.76 -15.13
C ASN A 129 28.91 -3.10 -16.47
N GLU A 130 29.10 -2.12 -17.35
CA GLU A 130 29.82 -2.27 -18.62
C GLU A 130 31.31 -2.54 -18.41
N ASP A 131 31.93 -1.86 -17.43
CA ASP A 131 33.34 -2.06 -17.07
C ASP A 131 33.64 -3.43 -16.44
N LYS A 132 32.60 -4.20 -16.07
CA LYS A 132 32.73 -5.53 -15.47
C LYS A 132 32.53 -6.62 -16.54
N ASP A 133 33.61 -7.28 -16.92
CA ASP A 133 33.64 -8.40 -17.88
C ASP A 133 32.81 -9.64 -17.46
N LYS A 134 32.17 -9.65 -16.27
CA LYS A 134 31.43 -10.81 -15.75
C LYS A 134 30.04 -10.42 -15.24
N GLU A 135 29.00 -11.00 -15.84
CA GLU A 135 27.56 -10.93 -15.47
C GLU A 135 27.21 -11.30 -14.00
N LYS A 136 28.19 -11.69 -13.18
CA LYS A 136 27.98 -12.15 -11.80
C LYS A 136 28.60 -11.24 -10.75
N GLU A 137 29.37 -10.24 -11.13
CA GLU A 137 29.96 -9.35 -10.13
C GLU A 137 28.97 -8.32 -9.61
N MET A 138 28.90 -8.20 -8.29
CA MET A 138 28.16 -7.11 -7.67
C MET A 138 28.94 -5.80 -7.79
N ILE A 139 28.21 -4.69 -7.89
CA ILE A 139 28.76 -3.33 -7.88
C ILE A 139 28.63 -2.79 -6.45
N GLU A 140 29.69 -2.19 -5.91
CA GLU A 140 29.64 -1.59 -4.58
C GLU A 140 28.88 -0.26 -4.61
N THR A 141 28.01 -0.02 -3.63
CA THR A 141 27.28 1.24 -3.48
C THR A 141 28.21 2.44 -3.34
N SER A 142 29.40 2.25 -2.76
CA SER A 142 30.44 3.28 -2.69
C SER A 142 30.91 3.74 -4.07
N GLN A 143 31.09 2.83 -5.02
CA GLN A 143 31.54 3.16 -6.37
C GLN A 143 30.47 3.98 -7.12
N ILE A 144 29.20 3.60 -6.95
CA ILE A 144 28.06 4.35 -7.52
C ILE A 144 28.02 5.75 -6.90
N ALA A 145 28.14 5.86 -5.58
CA ALA A 145 28.13 7.13 -4.88
C ALA A 145 29.26 8.07 -5.36
N GLU A 146 30.45 7.52 -5.56
CA GLU A 146 31.62 8.27 -6.01
C GLU A 146 31.43 8.81 -7.43
N LEU A 147 30.81 8.03 -8.33
CA LEU A 147 30.46 8.51 -9.68
C LEU A 147 29.34 9.57 -9.65
N VAL A 148 28.27 9.33 -8.89
CA VAL A 148 27.09 10.23 -8.85
C VAL A 148 27.42 11.58 -8.24
N TYR A 149 28.21 11.61 -7.16
CA TYR A 149 28.46 12.83 -6.39
C TYR A 149 29.85 13.42 -6.61
N SER A 150 30.73 12.76 -7.36
CA SER A 150 32.11 13.17 -7.60
C SER A 150 32.88 13.44 -6.30
N LYS A 151 32.61 12.64 -5.27
CA LYS A 151 33.17 12.75 -3.91
C LYS A 151 33.47 11.37 -3.37
N GLY A 152 34.54 11.23 -2.60
CA GLY A 152 34.89 9.96 -1.95
C GLY A 152 33.77 9.45 -1.05
N TRP A 153 33.59 8.12 -0.97
CA TRP A 153 32.49 7.49 -0.26
C TRP A 153 32.31 7.99 1.18
N LYS A 154 33.40 8.21 1.92
CA LYS A 154 33.35 8.75 3.30
C LYS A 154 32.59 10.07 3.37
N GLN A 155 32.82 10.98 2.43
CA GLN A 155 32.16 12.29 2.41
C GLN A 155 30.67 12.17 2.07
N VAL A 156 30.31 11.30 1.12
CA VAL A 156 28.92 11.05 0.75
C VAL A 156 28.16 10.40 1.91
N PHE A 157 28.77 9.39 2.56
CA PHE A 157 28.19 8.70 3.70
C PHE A 157 27.97 9.62 4.90
N SER A 158 28.94 10.51 5.18
CA SER A 158 28.80 11.55 6.21
C SER A 158 27.70 12.57 5.87
N THR A 159 27.43 12.81 4.59
CA THR A 159 26.36 13.70 4.15
C THR A 159 25.02 12.96 4.17
N ARG A 160 24.35 12.95 5.32
CA ARG A 160 23.10 12.22 5.58
C ARG A 160 22.05 12.38 4.47
N LYS A 161 21.89 13.58 3.90
CA LYS A 161 20.96 13.85 2.79
C LYS A 161 21.31 13.02 1.54
N GLN A 162 22.56 13.05 1.10
CA GLN A 162 23.04 12.34 -0.10
C GLN A 162 22.99 10.83 0.10
N HIS A 163 23.43 10.35 1.27
CA HIS A 163 23.36 8.93 1.60
C HIS A 163 21.91 8.42 1.60
N ILE A 164 20.97 9.14 2.26
CA ILE A 164 19.56 8.75 2.25
C ILE A 164 19.01 8.75 0.83
N LEU A 165 19.27 9.80 0.06
CA LEU A 165 18.78 9.93 -1.32
C LEU A 165 19.25 8.76 -2.19
N LEU A 166 20.55 8.44 -2.17
CA LEU A 166 21.11 7.32 -2.92
C LEU A 166 20.45 5.99 -2.53
N VAL A 167 20.32 5.73 -1.22
CA VAL A 167 19.69 4.50 -0.72
C VAL A 167 18.23 4.40 -1.15
N GLU A 168 17.46 5.50 -1.13
CA GLU A 168 16.08 5.47 -1.60
C GLU A 168 15.98 5.26 -3.10
N ILE A 169 16.87 5.84 -3.90
CA ILE A 169 16.91 5.58 -5.35
C ILE A 169 17.22 4.09 -5.60
N LEU A 170 18.18 3.50 -4.89
CA LEU A 170 18.49 2.07 -5.03
C LEU A 170 17.32 1.17 -4.61
N ASN A 171 16.63 1.49 -3.52
CA ASN A 171 15.43 0.75 -3.11
C ASN A 171 14.31 0.88 -4.15
N TYR A 172 14.22 2.01 -4.83
CA TYR A 172 13.24 2.24 -5.87
C TYR A 172 13.55 1.45 -7.14
N LEU A 173 14.82 1.40 -7.56
CA LEU A 173 15.26 0.54 -8.67
C LEU A 173 15.07 -0.95 -8.36
N GLU A 174 15.26 -1.36 -7.10
CA GLU A 174 14.93 -2.73 -6.66
C GLU A 174 13.42 -3.00 -6.72
N PHE A 175 12.58 -2.04 -6.33
CA PHE A 175 11.13 -2.14 -6.49
C PHE A 175 10.70 -2.26 -7.95
N ARG A 176 11.38 -1.57 -8.87
CA ARG A 176 11.21 -1.71 -10.32
C ARG A 176 11.72 -3.05 -10.89
N GLN A 177 12.42 -3.85 -10.08
CA GLN A 177 13.09 -5.09 -10.48
C GLN A 177 14.24 -4.90 -11.48
N ASP A 178 14.80 -3.68 -11.58
CA ASP A 178 15.96 -3.41 -12.43
C ASP A 178 17.26 -3.92 -11.78
N ILE A 179 17.30 -3.91 -10.44
CA ILE A 179 18.46 -4.35 -9.66
C ILE A 179 18.02 -5.20 -8.47
N HIS A 180 18.96 -5.99 -7.96
CA HIS A 180 18.91 -6.54 -6.61
C HIS A 180 19.86 -5.75 -5.71
N TYR A 181 19.33 -5.16 -4.64
CA TYR A 181 20.13 -4.39 -3.70
C TYR A 181 20.35 -5.15 -2.39
N SER A 182 21.58 -5.63 -2.21
CA SER A 182 22.01 -6.24 -0.95
C SER A 182 22.20 -5.16 0.11
N ARG A 183 21.58 -5.39 1.28
CA ARG A 183 21.75 -4.57 2.49
C ARG A 183 23.19 -4.48 3.03
N ARG A 184 24.14 -5.13 2.36
CA ARG A 184 25.59 -4.99 2.59
C ARG A 184 26.25 -3.89 1.75
N GLY A 185 25.46 -3.08 1.04
CA GLY A 185 25.98 -1.99 0.19
C GLY A 185 26.47 -2.49 -1.16
N LYS A 186 25.80 -3.50 -1.73
CA LYS A 186 26.14 -4.07 -3.03
C LYS A 186 24.90 -4.20 -3.89
N ILE A 187 25.03 -3.96 -5.18
CA ILE A 187 23.93 -4.15 -6.14
C ILE A 187 24.31 -5.19 -7.19
N LYS A 188 23.29 -5.81 -7.79
CA LYS A 188 23.41 -6.60 -9.00
C LYS A 188 22.34 -6.16 -9.98
N VAL A 189 22.71 -5.88 -11.23
CA VAL A 189 21.73 -5.59 -12.29
C VAL A 189 20.96 -6.87 -12.61
N LEU A 190 19.64 -6.77 -12.72
CA LEU A 190 18.75 -7.89 -13.04
C LEU A 190 18.25 -7.77 -14.49
N GLY A 191 18.13 -8.89 -15.18
CA GLY A 191 17.59 -8.91 -16.55
C GLY A 191 18.57 -8.37 -17.59
N GLN A 192 18.19 -7.27 -18.27
CA GLN A 192 18.92 -6.69 -19.40
C GLN A 192 20.33 -6.20 -19.00
N LYS A 193 21.27 -6.16 -19.96
CA LYS A 193 22.65 -5.68 -19.73
C LYS A 193 22.71 -4.22 -19.24
N LYS A 194 21.66 -3.42 -19.49
CA LYS A 194 21.54 -2.03 -19.06
C LYS A 194 20.14 -1.76 -18.52
N ILE A 195 20.07 -0.92 -17.50
CA ILE A 195 18.83 -0.40 -16.92
C ILE A 195 18.35 0.75 -17.80
N SER A 196 17.04 0.82 -18.07
CA SER A 196 16.43 1.89 -18.85
C SER A 196 16.24 3.16 -18.01
N ASP A 197 16.56 4.30 -18.62
CA ASP A 197 16.30 5.64 -18.07
C ASP A 197 14.79 5.93 -17.92
N PHE A 198 14.48 6.96 -17.14
CA PHE A 198 13.12 7.47 -16.84
C PHE A 198 12.54 8.46 -17.84
#